data_AF-A0A7J4LJK1-F1
#
_entry.id   AF-A0A7J4LJK1-F1
#
_cell.length_a   1.000
_cell.length_b   1.000
_cell.length_c   1.000
_cell.angle_alpha   90.00
_cell.angle_beta   90.00
_cell.angle_gamma   90.00
#
_symmetry.space_group_name_H-M   'P 1'
#
loop_
_entity.id
_entity.type
_entity.pdbx_description
1 polymer ?
#
loop_
_entity_poly.entity_id
_entity_poly.type
_entity_poly.pdbx_seq_one_letter_code
_entity_poly.pdbx_strand_id
1 'polypeptide(L)' 'MTIVPDENINIHLREILHRYRVSYEELSKETGISASRIRAIYNGRKEPKKKEIEAIRAFALSKSFTHGSESWE' A
#
# COMPACT_ATOMS: atom_id res chain seq x y z
N MET A 1 -12.54 20.61 -13.78
CA MET A 1 -12.57 19.25 -13.20
C MET A 1 -11.16 18.89 -12.79
N THR A 2 -10.85 19.02 -11.50
CA THR A 2 -9.53 18.60 -10.99
C THR A 2 -9.47 17.09 -11.11
N ILE A 3 -8.74 16.60 -12.11
CA ILE A 3 -8.30 15.22 -12.14
C ILE A 3 -7.42 15.09 -10.92
N VAL A 4 -7.94 14.50 -9.83
CA VAL A 4 -7.09 14.04 -8.72
C VAL A 4 -6.09 13.09 -9.38
N PRO A 5 -4.80 13.47 -9.49
CA PRO A 5 -3.83 12.64 -10.16
C PRO A 5 -3.82 11.31 -9.43
N ASP A 6 -3.93 10.22 -10.19
CA ASP A 6 -3.91 8.84 -9.73
C ASP A 6 -2.95 8.72 -8.53
N GLU A 7 -3.54 8.69 -7.32
CA GLU A 7 -2.82 8.89 -6.07
C GLU A 7 -1.73 7.83 -6.02
N ASN A 8 -0.48 8.28 -6.19
CA ASN A 8 0.65 7.44 -6.58
C ASN A 8 0.72 6.24 -5.62
N ILE A 9 0.33 5.05 -6.11
CA ILE A 9 0.21 3.83 -5.28
C ILE A 9 1.52 3.54 -4.51
N ASN A 10 2.65 4.04 -5.01
CA ASN A 10 3.94 3.96 -4.36
C ASN A 10 4.01 4.70 -3.02
N ILE A 11 3.22 5.76 -2.81
CA ILE A 11 3.11 6.46 -1.54
C ILE A 11 2.50 5.51 -0.50
N HIS A 12 1.35 4.90 -0.82
CA HIS A 12 0.69 3.91 0.03
C HIS A 12 1.60 2.72 0.33
N LEU A 13 2.25 2.17 -0.69
CA LEU A 13 3.21 1.08 -0.51
C LEU A 13 4.40 1.50 0.36
N ARG A 14 4.91 2.72 0.19
CA ARG A 14 6.01 3.23 1.03
C ARG A 14 5.56 3.38 2.48
N GLU A 15 4.36 3.90 2.75
CA GLU A 15 3.83 3.97 4.11
C GLU A 15 3.67 2.58 4.71
N ILE A 16 3.06 1.64 3.97
CA ILE A 16 2.89 0.27 4.43
C ILE A 16 4.23 -0.39 4.79
N LEU A 17 5.21 -0.31 3.89
CA LEU A 17 6.48 -1.02 4.03
C LEU A 17 7.42 -0.37 5.04
N HIS A 18 7.44 0.97 5.12
CA HIS A 18 8.39 1.71 5.96
C HIS A 18 7.78 2.27 7.24
N ARG A 19 6.58 2.86 7.16
CA ARG A 19 5.92 3.47 8.32
C ARG A 19 5.26 2.41 9.19
N TYR A 20 4.46 1.53 8.58
CA TYR A 20 3.78 0.45 9.30
C TYR A 20 4.63 -0.81 9.46
N ARG A 21 5.88 -0.80 8.93
CA ARG A 21 6.85 -1.92 8.96
C ARG A 21 6.27 -3.26 8.51
N VAL A 22 5.30 -3.24 7.61
CA VAL A 22 4.68 -4.45 7.04
C VAL A 22 5.61 -5.01 5.96
N SER A 23 5.84 -6.32 5.98
CA SER A 23 6.65 -6.97 4.94
C SER A 23 5.85 -7.16 3.64
N TYR A 24 6.56 -7.37 2.52
CA TYR A 24 5.89 -7.74 1.26
C TYR A 24 5.08 -9.04 1.37
N GLU A 25 5.51 -9.98 2.21
CA GLU A 25 4.80 -11.25 2.43
C GLU A 25 3.51 -11.06 3.23
N GLU A 26 3.55 -10.20 4.26
CA GLU A 26 2.36 -9.88 5.06
C GLU A 26 1.35 -9.10 4.21
N LEU A 27 1.80 -8.07 3.49
CA LEU A 27 0.94 -7.35 2.55
C LEU A 27 0.36 -8.29 1.49
N SER A 28 1.13 -9.30 1.06
CA SER A 28 0.68 -10.30 0.09
C SER A 28 -0.45 -11.18 0.63
N LYS A 29 -0.33 -11.65 1.87
CA LYS A 29 -1.37 -12.45 2.54
C LYS A 29 -2.66 -11.68 2.71
N GLU A 30 -2.56 -10.41 3.10
CA GLU A 30 -3.72 -9.57 3.43
C GLU A 30 -4.44 -9.04 2.19
N THR A 31 -3.70 -8.75 1.11
CA THR A 31 -4.30 -8.22 -0.13
C THR A 31 -4.60 -9.29 -1.18
N GLY A 32 -4.07 -10.51 -1.01
CA GLY A 32 -4.11 -11.56 -2.03
C GLY A 32 -3.25 -11.29 -3.27
N ILE A 33 -2.47 -10.20 -3.28
CA ILE A 33 -1.54 -9.86 -4.37
C ILE A 33 -0.20 -10.52 -4.08
N SER A 34 0.44 -11.19 -5.03
CA SER A 34 1.74 -11.82 -4.75
C SER A 34 2.82 -10.81 -4.38
N ALA A 35 3.69 -11.16 -3.42
CA ALA A 35 4.80 -10.31 -2.97
C ALA A 35 5.68 -9.83 -4.15
N SER A 36 5.96 -10.70 -5.11
CA SER A 36 6.70 -10.35 -6.34
C SER A 36 5.98 -9.32 -7.21
N ARG A 37 4.64 -9.39 -7.27
CA ARG A 37 3.81 -8.43 -8.01
C ARG A 37 3.78 -7.08 -7.30
N ILE A 38 3.61 -7.06 -5.97
CA ILE A 38 3.71 -5.84 -5.14
C ILE A 38 5.07 -5.18 -5.34
N ARG A 39 6.16 -5.96 -5.27
CA ARG A 39 7.52 -5.46 -5.50
C ARG A 39 7.70 -4.88 -6.90
N ALA A 40 7.11 -5.48 -7.93
CA ALA A 40 7.16 -4.96 -9.29
C ALA A 40 6.38 -3.64 -9.44
N ILE A 41 5.24 -3.51 -8.75
CA ILE A 41 4.46 -2.26 -8.68
C ILE A 41 5.27 -1.17 -7.98
N TYR A 42 5.82 -1.48 -6.79
CA TYR A 42 6.62 -0.55 -5.98
C TYR A 42 7.85 0.00 -6.74
N ASN A 43 8.50 -0.85 -7.55
CA ASN A 43 9.65 -0.43 -8.35
C ASN A 43 9.26 0.21 -9.70
N GLY A 44 7.97 0.46 -9.95
CA GLY A 44 7.49 1.02 -11.22
C GLY A 44 7.67 0.10 -12.44
N ARG A 45 8.01 -1.17 -12.24
CA ARG A 45 8.24 -2.15 -13.33
C ARG A 45 6.94 -2.64 -13.97
N LYS A 46 5.82 -2.51 -13.25
CA LYS A 46 4.50 -2.88 -13.75
C LYS A 46 3.44 -1.95 -13.19
N GLU A 47 2.54 -1.49 -14.04
CA GLU A 47 1.38 -0.72 -13.63
C GLU A 47 0.42 -1.59 -12.79
N PRO A 48 -0.14 -1.07 -11.69
CA PRO A 48 -1.14 -1.77 -10.89
C PRO A 48 -2.49 -1.80 -11.61
N LYS A 49 -3.23 -2.89 -11.47
CA LYS A 49 -4.63 -2.96 -11.92
C LYS A 49 -5.53 -2.25 -10.91
N LYS A 50 -6.69 -1.76 -11.33
CA LYS A 50 -7.69 -1.13 -10.45
C LYS A 50 -7.95 -1.91 -9.16
N LYS A 51 -8.18 -3.23 -9.26
CA LYS A 51 -8.38 -4.10 -8.09
C LYS A 51 -7.18 -4.15 -7.14
N GLU A 52 -5.95 -4.10 -7.67
CA GLU A 52 -4.73 -4.08 -6.86
C GLU A 52 -4.58 -2.73 -6.13
N ILE A 53 -4.93 -1.62 -6.80
CA ILE A 53 -4.97 -0.27 -6.21
C ILE A 53 -5.97 -0.24 -5.05
N GLU A 54 -7.19 -0.74 -5.26
CA GLU A 54 -8.24 -0.77 -4.25
C GLU A 54 -7.82 -1.59 -3.02
N ALA A 55 -7.23 -2.77 -3.22
CA ALA A 55 -6.77 -3.62 -2.12
C ALA A 55 -5.64 -2.98 -1.31
N ILE A 56 -4.63 -2.39 -1.97
CA ILE A 56 -3.52 -1.71 -1.30
C ILE A 56 -4.02 -0.48 -0.53
N ARG A 57 -4.94 0.31 -1.09
CA ARG A 57 -5.54 1.46 -0.41
C ARG A 57 -6.35 1.04 0.82
N ALA A 58 -7.19 0.01 0.68
CA ALA A 58 -7.96 -0.52 1.81
C ALA A 58 -7.04 -0.98 2.95
N PHE A 59 -5.93 -1.65 2.61
CA PHE A 59 -4.94 -2.06 3.60
C PHE A 59 -4.23 -0.86 4.26
N ALA A 60 -3.80 0.13 3.48
CA ALA A 60 -3.18 1.35 4.00
C ALA A 60 -4.09 2.10 4.97
N LEU A 61 -5.38 2.22 4.64
CA LEU A 61 -6.40 2.84 5.49
C LEU A 61 -6.65 2.03 6.78
N SER A 62 -6.67 0.70 6.69
CA SER A 62 -6.80 -0.16 7.86
C SER A 62 -5.62 0.02 8.83
N LYS A 63 -4.39 0.13 8.31
CA LYS A 63 -3.19 0.35 9.11
C LYS A 63 -3.09 1.77 9.66
N SER A 64 -3.51 2.80 8.93
CA SER A 64 -3.53 4.17 9.44
C SER A 64 -4.47 4.34 10.63
N PHE A 65 -5.60 3.64 10.63
CA PHE A 65 -6.53 3.62 11.76
C PHE A 65 -5.95 2.93 13.00
N THR A 66 -5.16 1.87 12.81
CA THR A 66 -4.52 1.14 13.93
C THR A 66 -3.26 1.83 14.46
N HIS A 67 -2.51 2.54 13.61
CA HIS A 67 -1.26 3.21 13.99
C HIS A 67 -1.47 4.65 14.50
N GLY A 68 -2.71 5.17 14.45
CA GLY A 68 -3.09 6.50 14.96
C GLY A 68 -3.16 6.61 16.49
N SER A 69 -2.87 5.54 17.23
CA SER A 69 -2.91 5.53 18.71
C SER A 69 -1.55 5.41 19.39
N GLU A 70 -0.45 5.25 18.65
CA GLU A 70 0.90 5.28 19.24
C GLU A 70 1.62 6.58 18.88
N SER A 71 1.08 7.68 19.39
CA SER A 71 1.88 8.87 19.71
C SER A 71 2.64 8.57 20.99
N TRP A 72 3.88 8.09 20.89
CA TRP A 72 4.78 8.11 22.04
C TRP A 72 5.36 9.51 22.20
N GLU A 73 5.11 10.02 23.40
CA GLU A 73 5.70 11.16 24.11
C GLU A 73 7.23 11.29 23.95
#